data_AF-A0A9D2EHU0-F1
#
_entry.id   AF-A0A9D2EHU0-F1
#
_cell.length_a   1.000
_cell.length_b   1.000
_cell.length_c   1.000
_cell.angle_alpha   90.00
_cell.angle_beta   90.00
_cell.angle_gamma   90.00
#
_symmetry.space_group_name_H-M   'P 1'
#
loop_
_entity.id
_entity.type
_entity.pdbx_description
1 polymer ?
#
loop_
_entity_poly.entity_id
_entity_poly.type
_entity_poly.pdbx_seq_one_letter_code
_entity_poly.pdbx_strand_id
1 'polypeptide(L)'
;QRKLGTGIQRTRAFIRSTNDFIATNRGAVGPEARTRLSNASRFLQHAEQVQQQQPQQAVELVNRAWTAASRARELATADVDRWHAQTQLSGGFGGGYGGYGGYRGGYHGRRSGMDVGSLLLGGLIGGALGGGFGGGFGGGGGFGGGGGFGGGGDLGGGGGF
;
A
#
# COMPACT_ATOMS: atom_id res chain seq x y z
N GLN A 1 8.41 -12.51 31.08
CA GLN A 1 7.05 -11.97 30.82
C GLN A 1 7.05 -10.59 30.14
N ARG A 2 7.97 -9.65 30.42
CA ARG A 2 8.02 -8.32 29.76
C ARG A 2 8.08 -8.35 28.22
N LYS A 3 8.85 -9.27 27.62
CA LYS A 3 9.00 -9.37 26.14
C LYS A 3 7.68 -9.64 25.41
N LEU A 4 6.80 -10.48 25.96
CA LEU A 4 5.50 -10.81 25.35
C LEU A 4 4.58 -9.58 25.35
N GLY A 5 4.50 -8.87 26.48
CA GLY A 5 3.72 -7.64 26.57
C GLY A 5 4.16 -6.57 25.56
N THR A 6 5.48 -6.36 25.41
CA THR A 6 6.01 -5.46 24.37
C THR A 6 5.65 -5.93 22.96
N GLY A 7 5.71 -7.23 22.69
CA GLY A 7 5.31 -7.81 21.40
C GLY A 7 3.84 -7.56 21.07
N ILE A 8 2.94 -7.80 22.03
CA ILE A 8 1.50 -7.53 21.89
C ILE A 8 1.26 -6.04 21.57
N GLN A 9 1.87 -5.13 22.34
CA GLN A 9 1.67 -3.69 22.13
C GLN A 9 2.20 -3.23 20.76
N ARG A 10 3.37 -3.73 20.35
CA ARG A 10 3.95 -3.44 19.03
C ARG A 10 3.05 -3.93 17.90
N THR A 11 2.58 -5.18 17.98
CA THR A 11 1.69 -5.76 16.96
C THR A 11 0.34 -5.05 16.92
N ARG A 12 -0.22 -4.68 18.07
CA ARG A 12 -1.45 -3.88 18.17
C ARG A 12 -1.32 -2.53 17.47
N ALA A 13 -0.23 -1.81 17.75
CA ALA A 13 0.05 -0.53 17.10
C ALA A 13 0.18 -0.68 15.58
N PHE A 14 0.85 -1.75 15.12
CA PHE A 14 1.03 -2.02 13.71
C PHE A 14 -0.29 -2.38 12.99
N ILE A 15 -1.15 -3.19 13.61
CA ILE A 15 -2.50 -3.48 13.11
C ILE A 15 -3.31 -2.18 12.98
N ARG A 16 -3.28 -1.31 14.00
CA ARG A 16 -3.97 -0.02 13.95
C ARG A 16 -3.47 0.86 12.80
N SER A 17 -2.16 1.05 12.68
CA SER A 17 -1.56 1.84 11.59
C SER A 17 -1.89 1.27 10.21
N THR A 18 -1.93 -0.05 10.07
CA THR A 18 -2.32 -0.70 8.81
C THR A 18 -3.81 -0.49 8.52
N ASN A 19 -4.67 -0.60 9.52
CA ASN A 19 -6.09 -0.29 9.40
C ASN A 19 -6.32 1.14 8.93
N ASP A 20 -5.63 2.11 9.54
CA ASP A 20 -5.76 3.52 9.23
C ASP A 20 -5.34 3.79 7.78
N PHE A 21 -4.24 3.17 7.32
CA PHE A 21 -3.79 3.25 5.93
C PHE A 21 -4.81 2.67 4.93
N ILE A 22 -5.43 1.54 5.25
CA ILE A 22 -6.50 0.98 4.42
C ILE A 22 -7.71 1.92 4.43
N ALA A 23 -8.03 2.51 5.59
CA ALA A 23 -9.15 3.41 5.77
C ALA A 23 -8.97 4.75 5.03
N THR A 24 -7.75 5.22 4.79
CA THR A 24 -7.50 6.41 3.95
C THR A 24 -7.50 6.07 2.45
N ASN A 25 -7.26 4.80 2.09
CA ASN A 25 -7.10 4.34 0.70
C ASN A 25 -8.19 3.34 0.28
N ARG A 26 -9.42 3.50 0.79
CA ARG A 26 -10.49 2.49 0.64
C ARG A 26 -10.88 2.18 -0.82
N GLY A 27 -10.67 3.14 -1.73
CA GLY A 27 -10.95 2.97 -3.15
C GLY A 27 -9.85 2.24 -3.93
N ALA A 28 -8.61 2.28 -3.43
CA ALA A 28 -7.47 1.61 -4.05
C ALA A 28 -7.24 0.21 -3.47
N VAL A 29 -7.43 0.03 -2.15
CA VAL A 29 -7.11 -1.21 -1.44
C VAL A 29 -8.18 -2.28 -1.60
N GLY A 30 -7.77 -3.46 -2.07
CA GLY A 30 -8.62 -4.61 -2.33
C GLY A 30 -9.04 -5.42 -1.08
N PRO A 31 -9.92 -6.42 -1.27
CA PRO A 31 -10.48 -7.24 -0.19
C PRO A 31 -9.46 -8.18 0.47
N GLU A 32 -8.40 -8.58 -0.24
CA GLU A 32 -7.39 -9.50 0.31
C GLU A 32 -6.63 -8.85 1.49
N ALA A 33 -6.15 -7.62 1.32
CA ALA A 33 -5.47 -6.88 2.38
C ALA A 33 -6.35 -6.75 3.65
N ARG A 34 -7.64 -6.45 3.46
CA ARG A 34 -8.63 -6.35 4.56
C ARG A 34 -8.83 -7.69 5.27
N THR A 35 -8.89 -8.78 4.51
CA THR A 35 -9.01 -10.13 5.05
C THR A 35 -7.79 -10.52 5.88
N ARG A 36 -6.58 -10.22 5.39
CA ARG A 36 -5.34 -10.46 6.13
C ARG A 36 -5.29 -9.67 7.43
N LEU A 37 -5.75 -8.42 7.42
CA LEU A 37 -5.81 -7.57 8.63
C LEU A 37 -6.83 -8.09 9.66
N SER A 38 -7.97 -8.60 9.21
CA SER A 38 -8.96 -9.25 10.08
C SER A 38 -8.38 -10.49 10.76
N ASN A 39 -7.67 -11.34 10.01
CA ASN A 39 -6.97 -12.49 10.57
C ASN A 39 -5.89 -12.09 11.59
N ALA A 40 -5.11 -11.04 11.31
CA ALA A 40 -4.13 -10.50 12.25
C ALA A 40 -4.78 -10.07 13.58
N SER A 41 -5.92 -9.37 13.49
CA SER A 41 -6.67 -8.90 14.66
C SER A 41 -7.20 -10.06 15.50
N ARG A 42 -7.73 -11.11 14.86
CA ARG A 42 -8.20 -12.34 15.53
C ARG A 42 -7.06 -13.04 16.28
N PHE A 43 -5.89 -13.18 15.67
CA PHE A 43 -4.73 -13.80 16.33
C PHE A 43 -4.25 -13.00 17.53
N LEU A 44 -4.21 -11.67 17.42
CA LEU A 44 -3.81 -10.80 18.53
C LEU A 44 -4.81 -10.86 19.69
N GLN A 45 -6.11 -10.83 19.41
CA GLN A 45 -7.15 -10.98 20.43
C GLN A 45 -7.01 -12.31 21.18
N HIS A 46 -6.76 -13.41 20.46
CA HIS A 46 -6.54 -14.70 21.09
C HIS A 46 -5.25 -14.72 21.93
N ALA A 47 -4.17 -14.12 21.43
CA ALA A 47 -2.92 -14.00 22.19
C ALA A 47 -3.12 -13.27 23.52
N GLU A 48 -3.90 -12.19 23.52
CA GLU A 48 -4.21 -11.38 24.70
C GLU A 48 -5.02 -12.15 25.76
N GLN A 49 -5.90 -13.06 25.32
CA GLN A 49 -6.69 -13.92 26.20
C GLN A 49 -5.82 -14.99 26.87
N VAL A 50 -4.92 -15.62 26.11
CA VAL A 50 -4.12 -16.76 26.62
C VAL A 50 -2.78 -16.36 27.24
N GLN A 51 -2.34 -15.10 27.14
CA GLN A 51 -1.00 -14.66 27.58
C GLN A 51 -0.65 -14.97 29.05
N GLN A 52 -1.65 -14.99 29.95
CA GLN A 52 -1.43 -15.24 31.38
C GLN A 52 -1.39 -16.75 31.70
N GLN A 53 -2.15 -17.54 30.94
CA GLN A 53 -2.30 -18.99 31.18
C GLN A 53 -1.29 -19.81 30.38
N GLN A 54 -1.07 -19.43 29.12
CA GLN A 54 -0.26 -20.16 28.13
C GLN A 54 0.69 -19.19 27.39
N PRO A 55 1.77 -18.74 28.05
CA PRO A 55 2.66 -17.71 27.50
C PRO A 55 3.39 -18.16 26.23
N GLN A 56 3.69 -19.45 26.07
CA GLN A 56 4.32 -19.98 24.85
C GLN A 56 3.35 -19.89 23.66
N GLN A 57 2.10 -20.33 23.83
CA GLN A 57 1.06 -20.22 22.81
C GLN A 57 0.80 -18.75 22.43
N ALA A 58 0.80 -17.84 23.41
CA ALA A 58 0.64 -16.41 23.15
C ALA A 58 1.76 -15.84 22.26
N VAL A 59 3.01 -16.25 22.45
CA VAL A 59 4.13 -15.82 21.57
C VAL A 59 3.88 -16.27 20.13
N GLU A 60 3.46 -17.52 19.92
CA GLU A 60 3.13 -18.01 18.58
C GLU A 60 1.99 -17.22 17.93
N LEU A 61 0.92 -16.93 18.69
CA LEU A 61 -0.21 -16.14 18.21
C LEU A 61 0.20 -14.70 17.85
N VAL A 62 1.05 -14.06 18.66
CA VAL A 62 1.60 -12.74 18.34
C VAL A 62 2.42 -12.76 17.05
N ASN A 63 3.24 -13.81 16.84
CA ASN A 63 4.01 -13.95 15.61
C ASN A 63 3.10 -14.15 14.39
N ARG A 64 2.05 -14.98 14.50
CA ARG A 64 1.03 -15.15 13.44
C ARG A 64 0.30 -13.84 13.15
N ALA A 65 -0.07 -13.09 14.19
CA ALA A 65 -0.69 -11.78 14.07
C ALA A 65 0.24 -10.79 13.34
N TRP A 66 1.52 -10.74 13.71
CA TRP A 66 2.51 -9.90 13.05
C TRP A 66 2.65 -10.24 11.57
N THR A 67 2.87 -11.52 11.21
CA THR A 67 3.00 -11.95 9.81
C THR A 67 1.76 -11.64 8.98
N ALA A 68 0.56 -11.83 9.55
CA ALA A 68 -0.69 -11.50 8.87
C ALA A 68 -0.84 -9.98 8.66
N ALA A 69 -0.48 -9.16 9.64
CA ALA A 69 -0.50 -7.70 9.53
C ALA A 69 0.53 -7.21 8.50
N SER A 70 1.73 -7.79 8.45
CA SER A 70 2.76 -7.44 7.46
C SER A 70 2.26 -7.70 6.05
N ARG A 71 1.68 -8.88 5.79
CA ARG A 71 1.07 -9.18 4.50
C ARG A 71 -0.09 -8.26 4.14
N ALA A 72 -0.92 -7.90 5.11
CA ALA A 72 -1.99 -6.92 4.89
C ALA A 72 -1.41 -5.56 4.44
N ARG A 73 -0.32 -5.11 5.07
CA ARG A 73 0.35 -3.86 4.75
C ARG A 73 1.00 -3.89 3.37
N GLU A 74 1.70 -4.97 3.04
CA GLU A 74 2.32 -5.18 1.72
C GLU A 74 1.28 -5.14 0.60
N LEU A 75 0.20 -5.93 0.74
CA LEU A 75 -0.90 -5.95 -0.22
C LEU A 75 -1.55 -4.58 -0.36
N ALA A 76 -1.86 -3.90 0.75
CA ALA A 76 -2.46 -2.58 0.70
C ALA A 76 -1.56 -1.55 0.01
N THR A 77 -0.24 -1.62 0.23
CA THR A 77 0.72 -0.70 -0.41
C THR A 77 0.78 -0.98 -1.92
N ALA A 78 0.91 -2.25 -2.32
CA ALA A 78 0.92 -2.64 -3.72
C ALA A 78 -0.39 -2.27 -4.46
N ASP A 79 -1.53 -2.37 -3.78
CA ASP A 79 -2.82 -1.95 -4.32
C ASP A 79 -2.88 -0.44 -4.60
N VAL A 80 -2.40 0.38 -3.65
CA VAL A 80 -2.31 1.83 -3.79
C VAL A 80 -1.37 2.22 -4.92
N ASP A 81 -0.19 1.61 -4.99
CA ASP A 81 0.79 1.86 -6.05
C ASP A 81 0.22 1.52 -7.44
N ARG A 82 -0.44 0.36 -7.56
CA ARG A 82 -1.12 -0.04 -8.80
C ARG A 82 -2.23 0.92 -9.18
N TRP A 83 -3.02 1.37 -8.22
CA TRP A 83 -4.11 2.31 -8.45
C TRP A 83 -3.59 3.65 -8.97
N HIS A 84 -2.52 4.17 -8.37
CA HIS A 84 -1.85 5.40 -8.83
C HIS A 84 -1.26 5.26 -10.24
N ALA A 85 -0.64 4.12 -10.56
CA ALA A 85 -0.12 3.86 -11.91
C ALA A 85 -1.24 3.85 -12.96
N GLN A 86 -2.40 3.24 -12.64
CA GLN A 86 -3.56 3.18 -13.52
C GLN A 86 -4.20 4.56 -13.73
N THR A 87 -4.34 5.36 -12.67
CA THR A 87 -4.91 6.71 -12.78
C THR A 87 -4.03 7.66 -13.58
N GLN A 88 -2.70 7.52 -13.50
CA GLN A 88 -1.76 8.31 -14.32
C GLN A 88 -1.83 7.95 -15.81
N LEU A 89 -1.97 6.66 -16.13
CA LEU A 89 -2.11 6.20 -17.52
C LEU A 89 -3.47 6.57 -18.13
N SER A 90 -4.53 6.55 -17.33
CA SER A 90 -5.88 6.92 -17.78
C SER A 90 -6.09 8.43 -17.93
N GLY A 91 -5.19 9.26 -17.40
CA GLY A 91 -5.19 10.72 -17.56
C GLY A 91 -4.78 11.21 -18.97
N GLY A 92 -4.42 10.29 -19.89
CA GLY A 92 -3.99 10.63 -21.25
C GLY A 92 -5.03 10.42 -22.36
N PHE A 93 -6.11 9.67 -22.13
CA PHE A 93 -7.03 9.29 -23.22
C PHE A 93 -8.47 9.10 -22.73
N GLY A 94 -9.29 10.16 -22.78
CA GLY A 94 -10.75 10.03 -22.87
C GLY A 94 -11.59 11.06 -22.09
N GLY A 95 -12.29 11.93 -22.84
CA GLY A 95 -13.60 12.47 -22.45
C GLY A 95 -13.63 13.88 -21.86
N GLY A 96 -13.93 14.88 -22.70
CA GLY A 96 -13.98 16.29 -22.33
C GLY A 96 -15.22 16.75 -21.56
N TYR A 97 -15.12 17.92 -20.94
CA TYR A 97 -15.94 19.13 -21.15
C TYR A 97 -15.52 20.20 -20.11
N GLY A 98 -14.95 21.31 -20.59
CA GLY A 98 -14.68 22.56 -19.83
C GLY A 98 -13.44 22.50 -18.92
N GLY A 99 -12.49 23.43 -18.94
CA GLY A 99 -12.31 24.65 -19.69
C GLY A 99 -11.03 25.32 -19.18
N TYR A 100 -10.34 25.99 -20.10
CA TYR A 100 -9.35 27.06 -19.88
C TYR A 100 -7.94 26.72 -19.31
N GLY A 101 -6.97 26.78 -20.23
CA GLY A 101 -5.58 27.22 -19.99
C GLY A 101 -4.62 26.12 -19.53
N GLY A 102 -3.53 25.79 -20.20
CA GLY A 102 -2.81 26.40 -21.31
C GLY A 102 -1.37 25.88 -21.25
N TYR A 103 -0.71 25.82 -22.42
CA TYR A 103 0.73 25.57 -22.63
C TYR A 103 1.20 24.12 -22.43
N ARG A 104 1.26 23.31 -23.50
CA ARG A 104 2.24 23.30 -24.62
C ARG A 104 3.42 22.36 -24.34
N GLY A 105 3.54 21.38 -25.23
CA GLY A 105 4.81 20.70 -25.59
C GLY A 105 5.09 19.52 -24.66
N GLY A 106 5.00 18.27 -25.09
CA GLY A 106 5.55 17.76 -26.33
C GLY A 106 6.85 17.04 -26.00
N TYR A 107 7.05 15.91 -26.67
CA TYR A 107 8.27 15.13 -26.76
C TYR A 107 8.47 13.98 -25.77
N HIS A 108 8.13 12.80 -26.30
CA HIS A 108 9.06 11.71 -26.58
C HIS A 108 9.92 11.23 -25.40
N GLY A 109 9.73 9.96 -25.08
CA GLY A 109 10.47 9.28 -24.03
C GLY A 109 11.97 9.13 -24.28
N ARG A 110 12.54 8.36 -23.34
CA ARG A 110 13.92 7.89 -23.20
C ARG A 110 14.86 8.82 -22.44
N ARG A 111 15.13 8.37 -21.22
CA ARG A 111 16.39 8.48 -20.45
C ARG A 111 16.80 9.86 -19.95
N SER A 112 17.05 9.87 -18.63
CA SER A 112 18.03 10.70 -17.93
C SER A 112 17.75 12.20 -17.86
N GLY A 113 17.49 12.68 -16.65
CA GLY A 113 17.61 14.10 -16.32
C GLY A 113 16.67 14.48 -15.21
N MET A 114 17.22 14.65 -14.01
CA MET A 114 16.53 15.31 -12.91
C MET A 114 16.39 16.79 -13.27
N ASP A 115 15.17 17.32 -13.38
CA ASP A 115 14.95 18.77 -13.44
C ASP A 115 14.32 19.26 -12.14
N VAL A 116 15.21 19.59 -11.20
CA VAL A 116 14.92 20.25 -9.91
C VAL A 116 14.41 21.69 -10.12
N GLY A 117 14.44 22.21 -11.36
CA GLY A 117 13.95 23.54 -11.71
C GLY A 117 12.43 23.70 -11.79
N SER A 118 11.66 22.62 -11.81
CA SER A 118 10.18 22.67 -11.84
C SER A 118 9.52 22.65 -10.46
N LEU A 119 10.30 22.44 -9.38
CA LEU A 119 9.85 22.36 -7.99
C LEU A 119 9.54 23.71 -7.32
N LEU A 120 9.66 24.84 -8.04
CA LEU A 120 9.63 26.18 -7.42
C LEU A 120 8.51 27.12 -7.90
N LEU A 121 7.63 26.73 -8.84
CA LEU A 121 6.62 27.65 -9.39
C LEU A 121 5.15 27.29 -9.12
N GLY A 122 4.90 26.32 -8.23
CA GLY A 122 3.56 26.00 -7.72
C GLY A 122 3.48 26.24 -6.22
N GLY A 123 3.64 27.50 -5.79
CA GLY A 123 3.69 27.92 -4.39
C GLY A 123 2.50 27.48 -3.53
N LEU A 124 2.73 27.25 -2.24
CA LEU A 124 2.53 28.27 -1.19
C LEU A 124 1.09 28.45 -0.65
N ILE A 125 0.14 27.54 -0.87
CA ILE A 125 -1.17 27.65 -0.19
C ILE A 125 -1.64 26.30 0.35
N GLY A 126 -1.51 26.10 1.67
CA GLY A 126 -2.13 24.99 2.39
C GLY A 126 -1.44 24.71 3.72
N GLY A 127 -1.73 25.54 4.71
CA GLY A 127 -1.11 25.59 6.05
C GLY A 127 -0.84 24.23 6.71
N ALA A 128 0.29 24.06 7.35
CA ALA A 128 0.50 24.56 8.71
C ALA A 128 -0.46 23.96 9.75
N LEU A 129 -0.87 22.69 9.67
CA LEU A 129 -1.38 21.93 10.82
C LEU A 129 -1.11 20.44 10.63
N GLY A 130 -0.41 19.81 11.58
CA GLY A 130 -0.43 18.35 11.75
C GLY A 130 0.90 17.67 11.48
N GLY A 131 1.66 17.45 12.55
CA GLY A 131 2.89 16.67 12.50
C GLY A 131 2.66 15.23 12.03
N GLY A 132 3.69 14.65 11.43
CA GLY A 132 3.68 13.26 11.01
C GLY A 132 5.09 12.77 10.78
N PHE A 133 5.58 11.98 11.74
CA PHE A 133 6.77 11.16 11.63
C PHE A 133 6.77 10.36 10.31
N GLY A 134 7.87 10.43 9.56
CA GLY A 134 8.02 9.67 8.31
C GLY A 134 9.45 9.67 7.79
N GLY A 135 10.43 9.49 8.69
CA GLY A 135 11.82 9.26 8.31
C GLY A 135 11.97 7.93 7.57
N GLY A 136 12.66 7.99 6.43
CA GLY A 136 12.68 6.95 5.41
C GLY A 136 13.27 5.61 5.83
N PHE A 137 12.84 4.58 5.10
CA PHE A 137 13.54 3.31 4.95
C PHE A 137 13.73 3.07 3.45
N GLY A 138 14.75 3.75 2.90
CA GLY A 138 15.36 3.38 1.64
C GLY A 138 16.64 2.62 1.94
N GLY A 139 16.76 1.39 1.43
CA GLY A 139 18.01 0.64 1.48
C GLY A 139 17.77 -0.86 1.49
N GLY A 140 17.92 -1.50 0.34
CA GLY A 140 17.98 -2.96 0.29
C GLY A 140 17.88 -3.57 -1.10
N GLY A 141 19.03 -3.66 -1.78
CA GLY A 141 19.45 -4.88 -2.49
C GLY A 141 18.67 -5.29 -3.74
N GLY A 142 19.29 -5.05 -4.90
CA GLY A 142 18.99 -5.82 -6.09
C GLY A 142 19.37 -7.29 -5.92
N PHE A 143 18.41 -8.16 -6.18
CA PHE A 143 18.57 -9.57 -6.58
C PHE A 143 17.34 -9.81 -7.48
N GLY A 144 17.44 -10.07 -8.78
CA GLY A 144 18.15 -11.19 -9.36
C GLY A 144 17.13 -12.31 -9.64
N GLY A 145 16.81 -12.55 -10.92
CA GLY A 145 16.40 -13.86 -11.40
C GLY A 145 14.91 -14.09 -11.67
N GLY A 146 14.58 -14.12 -12.97
CA GLY A 146 14.13 -15.36 -13.60
C GLY A 146 12.63 -15.65 -13.69
N GLY A 147 12.20 -16.01 -14.90
CA GLY A 147 11.12 -16.97 -15.11
C GLY A 147 9.81 -16.38 -15.62
N GLY A 148 9.67 -16.29 -16.93
CA GLY A 148 8.34 -16.20 -17.55
C GLY A 148 7.72 -17.59 -17.66
N PHE A 149 6.40 -17.70 -17.50
CA PHE A 149 5.52 -18.70 -18.12
C PHE A 149 4.06 -18.21 -18.04
N GLY A 150 3.32 -18.34 -19.15
CA GLY A 150 1.95 -18.87 -19.08
C GLY A 150 0.78 -17.95 -19.45
N GLY A 151 0.12 -18.29 -20.57
CA GLY A 151 -1.32 -18.09 -20.84
C GLY A 151 -1.62 -16.84 -21.65
N GLY A 152 -1.90 -16.91 -22.96
CA GLY A 152 -3.12 -17.53 -23.52
C GLY A 152 -4.23 -16.48 -23.43
N GLY A 153 -4.58 -15.74 -24.49
CA GLY A 153 -5.07 -16.29 -25.76
C GLY A 153 -6.59 -16.45 -25.68
N ASP A 154 -7.29 -15.40 -26.10
CA ASP A 154 -8.60 -15.43 -26.77
C ASP A 154 -9.80 -16.07 -26.04
N LEU A 155 -10.62 -15.28 -25.34
CA LEU A 155 -12.02 -15.64 -25.09
C LEU A 155 -12.92 -14.39 -24.96
N GLY A 156 -13.73 -14.17 -26.00
CA GLY A 156 -15.10 -13.67 -25.85
C GLY A 156 -15.33 -12.20 -26.17
N GLY A 157 -15.79 -11.90 -27.40
CA GLY A 157 -16.39 -10.60 -27.70
C GLY A 157 -16.77 -10.37 -29.15
N GLY A 158 -17.95 -10.84 -29.56
CA GLY A 158 -18.60 -10.50 -30.82
C GLY A 158 -19.33 -11.72 -31.39
N GLY A 159 -20.57 -11.69 -31.85
CA GLY A 159 -21.56 -10.65 -32.13
C GLY A 159 -22.68 -11.35 -32.93
N GLY A 160 -23.86 -10.75 -33.07
CA GLY A 160 -24.87 -11.25 -34.01
C GLY A 160 -26.31 -11.02 -33.59
N PHE A 161 -26.88 -10.00 -34.22
CA PHE A 161 -28.29 -9.82 -34.62
C PHE A 161 -28.94 -11.10 -35.15
#